data_AF-I0USE2-F1
#
_entry.id   AF-I0USE2-F1
#
_cell.length_a   1.000
_cell.length_b   1.000
_cell.length_c   1.000
_cell.angle_alpha   90.00
_cell.angle_beta   90.00
_cell.angle_gamma   90.00
#
_symmetry.space_group_name_H-M   'P 1'
#
loop_
_entity.id
_entity.type
_entity.pdbx_description
1 polymer ?
#
loop_
_entity_poly.entity_id
_entity_poly.type
_entity_poly.pdbx_seq_one_letter_code
_entity_poly.pdbx_strand_id
1 'polypeptide(L)'
;MADTPRIGFIDETYYPPEFNEKTQKIEQGYYAISAVIVEADSIPAMREALVAQNDGHSYWHSTKAFRDYGIHKDPSKYWLVKQNIRPLMNVAGDYVAPNNNVFTLHTSIPFTEHLGQQNTLMEEARAESLASLMKMLTQRDNPVDTFVFESRDNPRRQRFLDHHDKATLARIQEHGIIPHINTVFVSPTAEPILWSSDLQAWATSRLIRMNDPSWLEQSGLTSTFYDAQTLTSLKLMPQERQSLQLRRPTRMVKDAPTLGLNTDLTSLPEGTLLDIAQGTQAREETRAHNQQALENNENAKGLIAPKNSIVYTTAQAQTLDKSISADAALDLTVARGNLSPIQEKAITELEHRGKTLGGSSELATVRETVQASLAKLRKSAKPTGKAEVQENNSAAERRKENEPHYKMQQRLRANRDHNKGRGL
;
A
#
# COMPACT_ATOMS: atom_id res chain seq x y z
N MET A 1 20.67 -9.20 -29.45
CA MET A 1 19.91 -7.95 -29.65
C MET A 1 20.06 -7.16 -28.36
N ALA A 2 20.28 -5.84 -28.42
CA ALA A 2 20.24 -5.04 -27.20
C ALA A 2 18.78 -4.97 -26.74
N ASP A 3 18.53 -5.22 -25.45
CA ASP A 3 17.18 -5.16 -24.90
C ASP A 3 16.63 -3.73 -25.03
N THR A 4 15.43 -3.58 -25.62
CA THR A 4 14.74 -2.29 -25.71
C THR A 4 14.49 -1.75 -24.29
N PRO A 5 14.80 -0.47 -24.01
CA PRO A 5 14.51 0.14 -22.71
C PRO A 5 13.03 -0.04 -22.33
N ARG A 6 12.75 -0.22 -21.04
CA ARG A 6 11.40 -0.43 -20.52
C ARG A 6 10.99 0.65 -19.56
N ILE A 7 9.73 1.03 -19.63
CA ILE A 7 9.13 2.04 -18.75
C ILE A 7 8.01 1.39 -17.94
N GLY A 8 8.02 1.61 -16.64
CA GLY A 8 6.98 1.16 -15.72
C GLY A 8 5.94 2.25 -15.46
N PHE A 9 4.67 1.96 -15.71
CA PHE A 9 3.54 2.84 -15.41
C PHE A 9 2.86 2.34 -14.13
N ILE A 10 2.79 3.22 -13.12
CA ILE A 10 2.45 2.88 -11.75
C ILE A 10 1.11 3.46 -11.36
N ASP A 11 0.24 2.59 -10.86
CA ASP A 11 -0.99 2.98 -10.16
C ASP A 11 -1.28 1.97 -9.04
N GLU A 12 -2.32 2.21 -8.25
CA GLU A 12 -2.61 1.50 -7.02
C GLU A 12 -4.06 1.06 -6.89
N THR A 13 -4.26 0.02 -6.10
CA THR A 13 -5.57 -0.30 -5.54
C THR A 13 -5.42 -0.66 -4.08
N TYR A 14 -6.31 -0.14 -3.26
CA TYR A 14 -6.30 -0.41 -1.84
C TYR A 14 -7.71 -0.53 -1.28
N TYR A 15 -7.81 -1.19 -0.14
CA TYR A 15 -9.01 -1.27 0.66
C TYR A 15 -8.61 -1.09 2.12
N PRO A 16 -8.94 0.05 2.77
CA PRO A 16 -8.58 0.24 4.15
C PRO A 16 -9.35 -0.75 5.04
N PRO A 17 -8.75 -1.22 6.14
CA PRO A 17 -9.49 -1.93 7.17
C PRO A 17 -10.66 -1.08 7.69
N GLU A 18 -11.81 -1.68 7.93
CA GLU A 18 -12.99 -0.98 8.43
C GLU A 18 -13.82 -1.84 9.40
N PHE A 19 -14.45 -1.21 10.38
CA PHE A 19 -15.44 -1.89 11.23
C PHE A 19 -16.77 -2.00 10.49
N ASN A 20 -17.23 -3.23 10.27
CA ASN A 20 -18.50 -3.49 9.60
C ASN A 20 -19.62 -3.61 10.64
N GLU A 21 -20.40 -2.54 10.80
CA GLU A 21 -21.50 -2.47 11.78
C GLU A 21 -22.56 -3.57 11.60
N LYS A 22 -22.78 -4.08 10.38
CA LYS A 22 -23.79 -5.13 10.13
C LYS A 22 -23.35 -6.49 10.66
N THR A 23 -22.09 -6.83 10.40
CA THR A 23 -21.51 -8.11 10.83
C THR A 23 -20.91 -8.03 12.23
N GLN A 24 -20.70 -6.79 12.72
CA GLN A 24 -19.96 -6.47 13.93
C GLN A 24 -18.54 -7.05 13.88
N LYS A 25 -17.89 -7.00 12.72
CA LYS A 25 -16.53 -7.55 12.52
C LYS A 25 -15.65 -6.51 11.87
N ILE A 26 -14.35 -6.60 12.14
CA ILE A 26 -13.36 -5.80 11.41
C ILE A 26 -13.12 -6.48 10.06
N GLU A 27 -13.52 -5.81 8.99
CA GLU A 27 -13.16 -6.17 7.63
C GLU A 27 -11.71 -5.75 7.41
N GLN A 28 -10.82 -6.72 7.21
CA GLN A 28 -9.40 -6.47 7.03
C GLN A 28 -9.15 -5.74 5.70
N GLY A 29 -8.02 -5.03 5.62
CA GLY A 29 -7.63 -4.25 4.45
C GLY A 29 -6.48 -4.85 3.66
N TYR A 30 -6.16 -4.21 2.54
CA TYR A 30 -4.93 -4.41 1.79
C TYR A 30 -4.47 -3.14 1.07
N TYR A 31 -3.20 -3.14 0.67
CA TYR A 31 -2.63 -2.20 -0.27
C TYR A 31 -2.01 -3.00 -1.42
N ALA A 32 -2.20 -2.56 -2.66
CA ALA A 32 -1.52 -3.13 -3.80
C ALA A 32 -1.06 -2.04 -4.76
N ILE A 33 0.16 -2.18 -5.27
CA ILE A 33 0.72 -1.28 -6.29
C ILE A 33 0.99 -2.11 -7.54
N SER A 34 0.53 -1.58 -8.67
CA SER A 34 0.61 -2.14 -10.01
C SER A 34 1.76 -1.50 -10.76
N ALA A 35 2.48 -2.29 -11.56
CA ALA A 35 3.37 -1.79 -12.60
C ALA A 35 3.01 -2.43 -13.93
N VAL A 36 2.55 -1.61 -14.87
CA VAL A 36 2.42 -1.97 -16.28
C VAL A 36 3.74 -1.66 -16.98
N ILE A 37 4.37 -2.68 -17.56
CA ILE A 37 5.68 -2.54 -18.20
C ILE A 37 5.52 -2.50 -19.72
N VAL A 38 6.02 -1.43 -20.32
CA VAL A 38 5.93 -1.18 -21.76
C VAL A 38 7.34 -0.97 -22.32
N GLU A 39 7.62 -1.58 -23.47
CA GLU A 39 8.87 -1.35 -24.20
C GLU A 39 8.84 0.05 -24.84
N ALA A 40 9.98 0.75 -24.82
CA ALA A 40 10.04 2.17 -25.20
C ALA A 40 9.58 2.44 -26.65
N ASP A 41 9.78 1.48 -27.55
CA ASP A 41 9.33 1.54 -28.94
C ASP A 41 7.81 1.44 -29.10
N SER A 42 7.13 0.79 -28.15
CA SER A 42 5.68 0.57 -28.14
C SER A 42 4.91 1.75 -27.55
N ILE A 43 5.58 2.67 -26.85
CA ILE A 43 4.95 3.81 -26.17
C ILE A 43 4.14 4.71 -27.11
N PRO A 44 4.66 5.19 -28.27
CA PRO A 44 3.87 6.05 -29.15
C PRO A 44 2.59 5.36 -29.64
N ALA A 45 2.72 4.12 -30.11
CA ALA A 45 1.61 3.34 -30.64
C ALA A 45 0.55 3.02 -29.56
N MET A 46 0.99 2.61 -28.36
CA MET A 46 0.08 2.35 -27.25
C MET A 46 -0.69 3.61 -26.84
N ARG A 47 0.00 4.76 -26.75
CA ARG A 47 -0.64 6.04 -26.39
C ARG A 47 -1.72 6.42 -27.39
N GLU A 48 -1.41 6.35 -28.69
CA GLU A 48 -2.37 6.63 -29.76
C GLU A 48 -3.54 5.65 -29.74
N ALA A 49 -3.29 4.36 -29.58
CA ALA A 49 -4.32 3.32 -29.55
C ALA A 49 -5.28 3.49 -28.36
N LEU A 50 -4.76 3.79 -27.16
CA LEU A 50 -5.59 4.06 -25.98
C LEU A 50 -6.48 5.29 -26.19
N VAL A 51 -5.92 6.39 -26.69
CA VAL A 51 -6.66 7.62 -26.96
C VAL A 51 -7.73 7.37 -28.04
N ALA A 52 -7.38 6.67 -29.12
CA ALA A 52 -8.32 6.33 -30.19
C ALA A 52 -9.47 5.43 -29.68
N GLN A 53 -9.17 4.43 -28.85
CA GLN A 53 -10.16 3.56 -28.24
C GLN A 53 -11.07 4.29 -27.24
N ASN A 54 -10.59 5.41 -26.70
CA ASN A 54 -11.35 6.33 -25.84
C ASN A 54 -11.98 7.50 -26.63
N ASP A 55 -12.29 7.30 -27.92
CA ASP A 55 -12.89 8.29 -28.83
C ASP A 55 -12.14 9.64 -28.90
N GLY A 56 -10.81 9.62 -28.72
CA GLY A 56 -9.97 10.82 -28.73
C GLY A 56 -9.99 11.62 -27.42
N HIS A 57 -10.68 11.14 -26.39
CA HIS A 57 -10.79 11.85 -25.12
C HIS A 57 -9.52 11.72 -24.28
N SER A 58 -9.11 12.83 -23.68
CA SER A 58 -7.86 12.95 -22.93
C SER A 58 -7.95 12.44 -21.49
N TYR A 59 -9.02 11.77 -21.06
CA TYR A 59 -9.16 11.35 -19.66
C TYR A 59 -9.91 10.03 -19.52
N TRP A 60 -9.34 9.17 -18.69
CA TRP A 60 -9.94 7.91 -18.24
C TRP A 60 -9.78 7.74 -16.72
N HIS A 61 -10.70 7.01 -16.11
CA HIS A 61 -10.54 6.45 -14.76
C HIS A 61 -11.57 5.33 -14.56
N SER A 62 -11.08 4.11 -14.37
CA SER A 62 -11.85 2.86 -14.40
C SER A 62 -12.92 2.81 -13.32
N THR A 63 -12.65 3.36 -12.13
CA THR A 63 -13.67 3.42 -11.06
C THR A 63 -14.84 4.33 -11.42
N LYS A 64 -14.60 5.43 -12.15
CA LYS A 64 -15.68 6.31 -12.64
C LYS A 64 -16.44 5.64 -13.76
N ALA A 65 -15.72 5.04 -14.71
CA ALA A 65 -16.33 4.29 -15.81
C ALA A 65 -17.23 3.15 -15.29
N PHE A 66 -16.76 2.35 -14.34
CA PHE A 66 -17.53 1.22 -13.80
C PHE A 66 -18.82 1.64 -13.08
N ARG A 67 -18.87 2.89 -12.59
CA ARG A 67 -20.06 3.48 -11.96
C ARG A 67 -20.95 4.22 -12.96
N ASP A 68 -20.69 4.05 -14.25
CA ASP A 68 -21.40 4.71 -15.34
C ASP A 68 -21.52 6.23 -15.12
N TYR A 69 -20.39 6.87 -14.76
CA TYR A 69 -20.33 8.31 -14.46
C TYR A 69 -20.88 9.16 -15.61
N GLY A 70 -20.57 8.78 -16.86
CA GLY A 70 -21.09 9.41 -18.07
C GLY A 70 -22.61 9.31 -18.23
N ILE A 71 -23.28 8.39 -17.54
CA ILE A 71 -24.75 8.24 -17.59
C ILE A 71 -25.37 8.93 -16.37
N HIS A 72 -24.80 8.72 -15.18
CA HIS A 72 -25.46 9.07 -13.92
C HIS A 72 -25.04 10.39 -13.29
N LYS A 73 -23.91 10.97 -13.72
CA LYS A 73 -23.33 12.16 -13.05
C LYS A 73 -23.00 13.28 -14.01
N ASP A 74 -22.42 12.97 -15.17
CA ASP A 74 -22.00 13.98 -16.13
C ASP A 74 -22.15 13.44 -17.57
N PRO A 75 -23.32 13.65 -18.20
CA PRO A 75 -23.57 13.26 -19.59
C PRO A 75 -22.58 13.82 -20.61
N SER A 76 -21.86 14.91 -20.29
CA SER A 76 -20.80 15.42 -21.16
C SER A 76 -19.59 14.48 -21.23
N LYS A 77 -19.47 13.53 -20.30
CA LYS A 77 -18.42 12.50 -20.25
C LYS A 77 -18.95 11.12 -20.57
N TYR A 78 -19.75 11.01 -21.63
CA TYR A 78 -20.44 9.79 -22.05
C TYR A 78 -19.50 8.59 -22.29
N TRP A 79 -18.21 8.83 -22.54
CA TRP A 79 -17.20 7.76 -22.67
C TRP A 79 -16.79 7.12 -21.33
N LEU A 80 -17.03 7.78 -20.19
CA LEU A 80 -16.76 7.24 -18.84
C LEU A 80 -17.88 6.30 -18.40
N VAL A 81 -18.00 5.17 -19.11
CA VAL A 81 -19.03 4.13 -18.89
C VAL A 81 -18.41 2.75 -18.84
N LYS A 82 -19.08 1.83 -18.15
CA LYS A 82 -18.57 0.49 -17.85
C LYS A 82 -18.25 -0.32 -19.10
N GLN A 83 -19.01 -0.10 -20.16
CA GLN A 83 -18.88 -0.81 -21.44
C GLN A 83 -17.51 -0.55 -22.10
N ASN A 84 -16.89 0.61 -21.83
CA ASN A 84 -15.61 1.01 -22.41
C ASN A 84 -14.39 0.45 -21.66
N ILE A 85 -14.58 -0.14 -20.46
CA ILE A 85 -13.48 -0.71 -19.68
C ILE A 85 -12.82 -1.85 -20.46
N ARG A 86 -13.60 -2.84 -20.93
CA ARG A 86 -13.05 -4.03 -21.59
C ARG A 86 -12.26 -3.67 -22.87
N PRO A 87 -12.79 -2.87 -23.81
CA PRO A 87 -12.03 -2.46 -24.98
C PRO A 87 -10.69 -1.80 -24.64
N LEU A 88 -10.66 -0.89 -23.67
CA LEU A 88 -9.40 -0.26 -23.24
C LEU A 88 -8.43 -1.23 -22.58
N MET A 89 -8.93 -2.18 -21.77
CA MET A 89 -8.09 -3.24 -21.21
C MET A 89 -7.45 -4.09 -22.31
N ASN A 90 -8.20 -4.44 -23.36
CA ASN A 90 -7.68 -5.23 -24.47
C ASN A 90 -6.58 -4.47 -25.22
N VAL A 91 -6.83 -3.19 -25.53
CA VAL A 91 -5.79 -2.32 -26.14
C VAL A 91 -4.55 -2.28 -25.26
N ALA A 92 -4.69 -2.05 -23.96
CA ALA A 92 -3.53 -2.06 -23.08
C ALA A 92 -2.80 -3.41 -23.11
N GLY A 93 -3.54 -4.52 -23.09
CA GLY A 93 -2.98 -5.88 -23.18
C GLY A 93 -2.18 -6.18 -24.44
N ASP A 94 -2.51 -5.54 -25.57
CA ASP A 94 -1.82 -5.76 -26.85
C ASP A 94 -0.40 -5.16 -26.88
N TYR A 95 -0.09 -4.21 -25.99
CA TYR A 95 1.20 -3.49 -25.97
C TYR A 95 2.08 -3.77 -24.75
N VAL A 96 1.56 -4.46 -23.73
CA VAL A 96 2.39 -4.79 -22.56
C VAL A 96 3.36 -5.92 -22.87
N ALA A 97 4.55 -5.84 -22.28
CA ALA A 97 5.50 -6.94 -22.37
C ALA A 97 4.89 -8.19 -21.68
N PRO A 98 4.76 -9.34 -22.37
CA PRO A 98 4.16 -10.54 -21.80
C PRO A 98 4.84 -10.95 -20.49
N ASN A 99 4.05 -11.29 -19.47
CA ASN A 99 4.54 -11.73 -18.15
C ASN A 99 5.45 -10.74 -17.41
N ASN A 100 5.50 -9.46 -17.81
CA ASN A 100 6.39 -8.47 -17.19
C ASN A 100 5.69 -7.56 -16.17
N ASN A 101 4.36 -7.49 -16.20
CA ASN A 101 3.62 -6.67 -15.25
C ASN A 101 3.68 -7.28 -13.84
N VAL A 102 3.85 -6.43 -12.84
CA VAL A 102 4.08 -6.84 -11.46
C VAL A 102 3.08 -6.17 -10.53
N PHE A 103 2.60 -6.94 -9.55
CA PHE A 103 1.91 -6.43 -8.38
C PHE A 103 2.68 -6.78 -7.12
N THR A 104 2.78 -5.80 -6.22
CA THR A 104 3.06 -6.07 -4.81
C THR A 104 1.77 -5.94 -4.01
N LEU A 105 1.47 -6.92 -3.17
CA LEU A 105 0.27 -6.98 -2.33
C LEU A 105 0.64 -7.04 -0.85
N HIS A 106 0.12 -6.10 -0.07
CA HIS A 106 0.27 -6.02 1.37
C HIS A 106 -1.07 -6.33 2.06
N THR A 107 -1.18 -7.47 2.73
CA THR A 107 -2.43 -7.90 3.41
C THR A 107 -2.47 -7.62 4.91
N SER A 108 -1.38 -7.12 5.50
CA SER A 108 -1.22 -7.02 6.96
C SER A 108 -1.33 -5.58 7.44
N ILE A 109 -2.47 -4.92 7.26
CA ILE A 109 -2.67 -3.52 7.66
C ILE A 109 -3.46 -3.46 8.98
N PRO A 110 -2.96 -2.76 10.02
CA PRO A 110 -3.69 -2.60 11.27
C PRO A 110 -4.97 -1.76 11.09
N PHE A 111 -6.01 -2.11 11.85
CA PHE A 111 -7.25 -1.36 11.94
C PHE A 111 -7.24 -0.39 13.13
N THR A 112 -7.67 0.84 12.89
CA THR A 112 -7.96 1.83 13.93
C THR A 112 -9.24 2.61 13.58
N GLU A 113 -10.02 2.97 14.60
CA GLU A 113 -11.22 3.81 14.42
C GLU A 113 -10.86 5.27 14.08
N HIS A 114 -9.61 5.68 14.32
CA HIS A 114 -9.14 7.03 14.05
C HIS A 114 -8.72 7.20 12.58
N LEU A 115 -9.57 7.84 11.77
CA LEU A 115 -9.33 8.02 10.33
C LEU A 115 -7.95 8.62 9.98
N GLY A 116 -7.48 9.61 10.75
CA GLY A 116 -6.15 10.20 10.54
C GLY A 116 -5.02 9.17 10.70
N GLN A 117 -5.10 8.34 11.73
CA GLN A 117 -4.14 7.27 11.98
C GLN A 117 -4.29 6.15 10.95
N GLN A 118 -5.52 5.79 10.57
CA GLN A 118 -5.76 4.79 9.54
C GLN A 118 -5.13 5.21 8.20
N ASN A 119 -5.22 6.49 7.84
CA ASN A 119 -4.57 7.03 6.65
C ASN A 119 -3.04 6.91 6.74
N THR A 120 -2.43 7.23 7.88
CA THR A 120 -0.99 7.04 8.09
C THR A 120 -0.58 5.58 7.89
N LEU A 121 -1.30 4.62 8.49
CA LEU A 121 -1.05 3.19 8.33
C LEU A 121 -1.19 2.72 6.87
N MET A 122 -2.10 3.34 6.11
CA MET A 122 -2.23 3.08 4.66
C MET A 122 -1.06 3.64 3.86
N GLU A 123 -0.55 4.83 4.18
CA GLU A 123 0.66 5.39 3.54
C GLU A 123 1.92 4.57 3.89
N GLU A 124 2.01 4.01 5.09
CA GLU A 124 3.08 3.07 5.47
C GLU A 124 3.01 1.79 4.63
N ALA A 125 1.82 1.20 4.49
CA ALA A 125 1.60 0.03 3.62
C ALA A 125 1.88 0.34 2.14
N ARG A 126 1.59 1.57 1.68
CA ARG A 126 1.98 2.06 0.35
C ARG A 126 3.49 2.10 0.21
N ALA A 127 4.20 2.67 1.18
CA ALA A 127 5.65 2.80 1.14
C ALA A 127 6.35 1.43 1.08
N GLU A 128 5.91 0.48 1.89
CA GLU A 128 6.38 -0.91 1.87
C GLU A 128 6.14 -1.58 0.51
N SER A 129 4.90 -1.48 0.01
CA SER A 129 4.54 -2.04 -1.30
C SER A 129 5.38 -1.42 -2.42
N LEU A 130 5.59 -0.10 -2.38
CA LEU A 130 6.35 0.63 -3.38
C LEU A 130 7.82 0.19 -3.39
N ALA A 131 8.46 0.10 -2.21
CA ALA A 131 9.84 -0.34 -2.11
C ALA A 131 10.04 -1.76 -2.66
N SER A 132 9.14 -2.67 -2.29
CA SER A 132 9.14 -4.04 -2.81
C SER A 132 8.95 -4.08 -4.32
N LEU A 133 8.05 -3.25 -4.88
CA LEU A 133 7.81 -3.19 -6.32
C LEU A 133 9.05 -2.68 -7.06
N MET A 134 9.64 -1.59 -6.57
CA MET A 134 10.85 -1.02 -7.18
C MET A 134 12.02 -2.02 -7.12
N LYS A 135 12.20 -2.71 -5.99
CA LYS A 135 13.25 -3.73 -5.84
C LYS A 135 13.08 -4.86 -6.87
N MET A 136 11.86 -5.38 -7.02
CA MET A 136 11.55 -6.41 -8.02
C MET A 136 11.80 -5.96 -9.46
N LEU A 137 11.46 -4.72 -9.79
CA LEU A 137 11.56 -4.21 -11.16
C LEU A 137 12.97 -3.76 -11.55
N THR A 138 13.76 -3.28 -10.59
CA THR A 138 15.12 -2.77 -10.84
C THR A 138 16.21 -3.84 -10.76
N GLN A 139 15.94 -4.99 -10.13
CA GLN A 139 16.95 -6.04 -9.88
C GLN A 139 16.69 -7.34 -10.66
N ARG A 140 15.70 -7.37 -11.55
CA ARG A 140 15.44 -8.50 -12.45
C ARG A 140 16.42 -8.52 -13.63
N ASP A 141 16.44 -9.62 -14.39
CA ASP A 141 17.34 -9.79 -15.56
C ASP A 141 17.23 -8.68 -16.60
N ASN A 142 16.04 -8.07 -16.71
CA ASN A 142 15.72 -6.96 -17.61
C ASN A 142 15.19 -5.73 -16.82
N PRO A 143 16.09 -5.01 -16.12
CA PRO A 143 15.73 -3.93 -15.22
C PRO A 143 14.85 -2.85 -15.86
N VAL A 144 13.95 -2.30 -15.06
CA VAL A 144 13.24 -1.05 -15.37
C VAL A 144 13.94 0.07 -14.63
N ASP A 145 14.36 1.12 -15.33
CA ASP A 145 15.03 2.27 -14.73
C ASP A 145 14.16 3.55 -14.73
N THR A 146 13.03 3.54 -15.45
CA THR A 146 12.19 4.72 -15.65
C THR A 146 10.74 4.40 -15.30
N PHE A 147 10.16 5.23 -14.43
CA PHE A 147 8.83 5.01 -13.88
C PHE A 147 7.96 6.26 -14.00
N VAL A 148 6.73 6.06 -14.45
CA VAL A 148 5.70 7.10 -14.56
C VAL A 148 4.60 6.79 -13.54
N PHE A 149 4.35 7.71 -12.63
CA PHE A 149 3.35 7.62 -11.58
C PHE A 149 2.16 8.52 -11.91
N GLU A 150 0.94 8.06 -11.63
CA GLU A 150 -0.18 8.98 -11.47
C GLU A 150 0.11 9.94 -10.31
N SER A 151 0.08 11.24 -10.61
CA SER A 151 0.21 12.27 -9.59
C SER A 151 -0.99 12.23 -8.65
N ARG A 152 -0.69 12.13 -7.36
CA ARG A 152 -1.65 12.15 -6.24
C ARG A 152 -1.92 13.59 -5.79
N ASP A 153 -1.23 14.56 -6.38
CA ASP A 153 -1.47 15.98 -6.15
C ASP A 153 -2.81 16.40 -6.78
N ASN A 154 -3.65 17.02 -5.95
CA ASN A 154 -4.92 17.60 -6.32
C ASN A 154 -4.99 19.02 -5.78
N PRO A 155 -4.53 20.02 -6.57
CA PRO A 155 -4.55 21.42 -6.17
C PRO A 155 -5.96 21.93 -5.81
N ARG A 156 -7.00 21.40 -6.47
CA ARG A 156 -8.41 21.77 -6.18
C ARG A 156 -8.86 21.34 -4.78
N ARG A 157 -8.22 20.30 -4.22
CA ARG A 157 -8.46 19.79 -2.87
C ARG A 157 -7.32 20.11 -1.90
N GLN A 158 -6.36 20.96 -2.31
CA GLN A 158 -5.15 21.29 -1.54
C GLN A 158 -4.41 20.05 -1.03
N ARG A 159 -4.50 18.95 -1.77
CA ARG A 159 -3.88 17.66 -1.42
C ARG A 159 -2.61 17.55 -2.24
N PHE A 160 -1.44 17.58 -1.63
CA PHE A 160 -0.16 17.44 -2.34
C PHE A 160 0.55 16.23 -1.76
N LEU A 161 0.35 15.04 -2.33
CA LEU A 161 0.82 13.77 -1.77
C LEU A 161 1.97 13.12 -2.55
N ASP A 162 2.37 13.68 -3.69
CA ASP A 162 3.52 13.14 -4.45
C ASP A 162 4.80 13.15 -3.61
N HIS A 163 4.89 14.03 -2.61
CA HIS A 163 6.02 14.11 -1.69
C HIS A 163 6.22 12.84 -0.86
N HIS A 164 5.16 12.09 -0.53
CA HIS A 164 5.30 10.83 0.22
C HIS A 164 6.03 9.77 -0.62
N ASP A 165 5.60 9.56 -1.86
CA ASP A 165 6.23 8.61 -2.78
C ASP A 165 7.66 9.04 -3.10
N LYS A 166 7.89 10.32 -3.40
CA LYS A 166 9.24 10.87 -3.62
C LYS A 166 10.16 10.65 -2.41
N ALA A 167 9.65 10.84 -1.19
CA ALA A 167 10.44 10.61 0.02
C ALA A 167 10.77 9.12 0.20
N THR A 168 9.83 8.21 -0.06
CA THR A 168 10.07 6.76 -0.04
C THR A 168 11.13 6.36 -1.06
N LEU A 169 11.01 6.80 -2.31
CA LEU A 169 11.96 6.50 -3.39
C LEU A 169 13.36 7.04 -3.08
N ALA A 170 13.45 8.28 -2.58
CA ALA A 170 14.71 8.86 -2.14
C ALA A 170 15.37 8.02 -1.03
N ARG A 171 14.61 7.63 0.02
CA ARG A 171 15.12 6.80 1.11
C ARG A 171 15.70 5.48 0.60
N ILE A 172 14.95 4.74 -0.22
CA ILE A 172 15.40 3.42 -0.68
C ILE A 172 16.60 3.51 -1.66
N GLN A 173 16.71 4.58 -2.45
CA GLN A 173 17.88 4.84 -3.30
C GLN A 173 19.11 5.25 -2.47
N GLU A 174 18.97 6.17 -1.51
CA GLU A 174 20.07 6.62 -0.64
C GLU A 174 20.62 5.51 0.26
N HIS A 175 19.82 4.48 0.54
CA HIS A 175 20.23 3.31 1.30
C HIS A 175 20.80 2.19 0.43
N GLY A 176 20.80 2.34 -0.90
CA GLY A 176 21.29 1.31 -1.82
C GLY A 176 20.40 0.07 -1.91
N ILE A 177 19.14 0.17 -1.47
CA ILE A 177 18.15 -0.91 -1.59
C ILE A 177 17.81 -1.13 -3.07
N ILE A 178 17.74 -0.05 -3.84
CA ILE A 178 17.58 -0.05 -5.29
C ILE A 178 18.63 0.86 -5.95
N PRO A 179 18.98 0.63 -7.23
CA PRO A 179 19.79 1.57 -8.00
C PRO A 179 19.05 2.91 -8.23
N HIS A 180 19.74 3.89 -8.81
CA HIS A 180 19.11 5.12 -9.24
C HIS A 180 18.05 4.84 -10.32
N ILE A 181 16.91 5.52 -10.21
CA ILE A 181 15.79 5.43 -11.16
C ILE A 181 15.32 6.83 -11.57
N ASN A 182 14.77 6.93 -12.77
CA ASN A 182 14.07 8.10 -13.28
C ASN A 182 12.59 8.01 -12.89
N THR A 183 12.03 9.10 -12.37
CA THR A 183 10.62 9.13 -11.95
C THR A 183 9.92 10.36 -12.51
N VAL A 184 8.70 10.16 -12.98
CA VAL A 184 7.83 11.22 -13.51
C VAL A 184 6.47 11.10 -12.82
N PHE A 185 5.98 12.19 -12.23
CA PHE A 185 4.65 12.25 -11.61
C PHE A 185 3.77 13.15 -12.45
N VAL A 186 2.73 12.59 -13.07
CA VAL A 186 1.88 13.30 -14.03
C VAL A 186 0.42 12.91 -13.90
N SER A 187 -0.48 13.77 -14.38
CA SER A 187 -1.90 13.44 -14.45
C SER A 187 -2.15 12.38 -15.54
N PRO A 188 -3.13 11.47 -15.37
CA PRO A 188 -3.58 10.60 -16.45
C PRO A 188 -4.14 11.37 -17.66
N THR A 189 -4.38 12.69 -17.52
CA THR A 189 -4.72 13.55 -18.67
C THR A 189 -3.52 13.82 -19.58
N ALA A 190 -2.32 13.88 -19.00
CA ALA A 190 -1.08 14.20 -19.71
C ALA A 190 -0.39 12.95 -20.28
N GLU A 191 -0.52 11.81 -19.60
CA GLU A 191 0.04 10.53 -20.05
C GLU A 191 -1.05 9.45 -20.10
N PRO A 192 -1.63 9.19 -21.29
CA PRO A 192 -2.68 8.17 -21.46
C PRO A 192 -2.27 6.74 -21.09
N ILE A 193 -0.98 6.39 -21.11
CA ILE A 193 -0.57 5.03 -20.74
C ILE A 193 -0.82 4.75 -19.24
N LEU A 194 -0.93 5.78 -18.39
CA LEU A 194 -1.38 5.60 -16.99
C LEU A 194 -2.79 4.99 -16.88
N TRP A 195 -3.61 5.06 -17.94
CA TRP A 195 -4.90 4.38 -17.96
C TRP A 195 -4.74 2.87 -17.90
N SER A 196 -3.65 2.32 -18.46
CA SER A 196 -3.36 0.88 -18.41
C SER A 196 -3.11 0.40 -16.98
N SER A 197 -2.35 1.16 -16.18
CA SER A 197 -2.11 0.85 -14.78
C SER A 197 -3.37 1.05 -13.93
N ASP A 198 -4.21 2.06 -14.20
CA ASP A 198 -5.53 2.22 -13.54
C ASP A 198 -6.50 1.07 -13.88
N LEU A 199 -6.54 0.64 -15.15
CA LEU A 199 -7.32 -0.51 -15.59
C LEU A 199 -6.86 -1.81 -14.90
N GLN A 200 -5.55 -2.02 -14.85
CA GLN A 200 -4.95 -3.19 -14.21
C GLN A 200 -5.18 -3.19 -12.70
N ALA A 201 -4.94 -2.07 -12.02
CA ALA A 201 -5.17 -1.91 -10.58
C ALA A 201 -6.66 -2.09 -10.23
N TRP A 202 -7.57 -1.52 -11.03
CA TRP A 202 -9.00 -1.70 -10.87
C TRP A 202 -9.43 -3.17 -11.03
N ALA A 203 -8.95 -3.86 -12.06
CA ALA A 203 -9.25 -5.27 -12.29
C ALA A 203 -8.70 -6.16 -11.16
N THR A 204 -7.49 -5.87 -10.69
CA THR A 204 -6.89 -6.53 -9.52
C THR A 204 -7.68 -6.29 -8.24
N SER A 205 -8.24 -5.10 -8.03
CA SER A 205 -9.15 -4.84 -6.91
C SER A 205 -10.34 -5.81 -6.90
N ARG A 206 -10.90 -6.09 -8.08
CA ARG A 206 -12.01 -7.03 -8.24
C ARG A 206 -11.58 -8.47 -8.01
N LEU A 207 -10.40 -8.86 -8.49
CA LEU A 207 -9.83 -10.16 -8.18
C LEU A 207 -9.69 -10.35 -6.66
N ILE A 208 -9.02 -9.41 -5.98
CA ILE A 208 -8.69 -9.52 -4.56
C ILE A 208 -9.94 -9.42 -3.68
N ARG A 209 -10.88 -8.51 -3.97
CA ARG A 209 -12.05 -8.27 -3.09
C ARG A 209 -13.27 -9.07 -3.49
N MET A 210 -13.51 -9.22 -4.79
CA MET A 210 -14.76 -9.74 -5.32
C MET A 210 -14.63 -11.16 -5.87
N ASN A 211 -13.44 -11.76 -5.81
CA ASN A 211 -13.13 -13.05 -6.45
C ASN A 211 -13.45 -13.06 -7.95
N ASP A 212 -13.31 -11.92 -8.63
CA ASP A 212 -13.65 -11.76 -10.04
C ASP A 212 -12.37 -11.64 -10.90
N PRO A 213 -11.83 -12.76 -11.42
CA PRO A 213 -10.64 -12.78 -12.27
C PRO A 213 -10.93 -12.40 -13.72
N SER A 214 -12.21 -12.35 -14.13
CA SER A 214 -12.60 -12.30 -15.55
C SER A 214 -12.05 -11.07 -16.29
N TRP A 215 -11.84 -9.97 -15.57
CA TRP A 215 -11.24 -8.75 -16.12
C TRP A 215 -9.78 -8.94 -16.53
N LEU A 216 -8.99 -9.66 -15.73
CA LEU A 216 -7.59 -9.94 -16.04
C LEU A 216 -7.45 -11.06 -17.08
N GLU A 217 -8.19 -12.16 -16.94
CA GLU A 217 -8.06 -13.33 -17.81
C GLU A 217 -8.38 -13.05 -19.28
N GLN A 218 -9.29 -12.10 -19.55
CA GLN A 218 -9.78 -11.82 -20.90
C GLN A 218 -9.06 -10.66 -21.60
N SER A 219 -8.16 -9.95 -20.93
CA SER A 219 -7.58 -8.70 -21.46
C SER A 219 -6.13 -8.81 -21.91
N GLY A 220 -5.43 -9.91 -21.64
CA GLY A 220 -3.99 -9.99 -21.91
C GLY A 220 -3.11 -9.21 -20.92
N LEU A 221 -3.69 -8.37 -20.05
CA LEU A 221 -3.02 -7.65 -18.95
C LEU A 221 -2.63 -8.56 -17.77
N THR A 222 -2.03 -9.71 -18.09
CA THR A 222 -1.52 -10.66 -17.10
C THR A 222 -0.48 -10.01 -16.20
N SER A 223 -0.41 -10.45 -14.94
CA SER A 223 0.52 -9.92 -13.94
C SER A 223 0.98 -11.02 -13.02
N THR A 224 2.20 -10.87 -12.52
CA THR A 224 2.71 -11.69 -11.42
C THR A 224 2.49 -10.95 -10.11
N PHE A 225 1.96 -11.65 -9.11
CA PHE A 225 1.71 -11.10 -7.78
C PHE A 225 2.84 -11.50 -6.83
N TYR A 226 3.27 -10.57 -5.99
CA TYR A 226 4.27 -10.77 -4.94
C TYR A 226 3.75 -10.23 -3.63
N ASP A 227 4.05 -10.93 -2.54
CA ASP A 227 3.83 -10.42 -1.20
C ASP A 227 4.76 -9.24 -0.94
N ALA A 228 4.19 -8.10 -0.53
CA ALA A 228 4.94 -6.87 -0.31
C ALA A 228 5.97 -6.99 0.82
N GLN A 229 5.82 -7.95 1.74
CA GLN A 229 6.67 -8.06 2.92
C GLN A 229 7.77 -9.13 2.78
N THR A 230 7.63 -10.09 1.88
CA THR A 230 8.58 -11.19 1.68
C THR A 230 9.10 -11.34 0.26
N LEU A 231 8.52 -10.61 -0.71
CA LEU A 231 8.76 -10.78 -2.14
C LEU A 231 8.46 -12.20 -2.66
N THR A 232 7.70 -12.99 -1.89
CA THR A 232 7.28 -14.33 -2.31
C THR A 232 6.22 -14.19 -3.40
N SER A 233 6.37 -14.94 -4.50
CA SER A 233 5.33 -15.00 -5.53
C SER A 233 4.03 -15.57 -4.96
N LEU A 234 2.93 -14.86 -5.18
CA LEU A 234 1.59 -15.24 -4.76
C LEU A 234 0.83 -15.86 -5.93
N LYS A 235 0.25 -17.03 -5.69
CA LYS A 235 -0.60 -17.74 -6.62
C LYS A 235 -2.05 -17.36 -6.36
N LEU A 236 -2.58 -16.41 -7.14
CA LEU A 236 -3.89 -15.79 -6.90
C LEU A 236 -4.92 -16.14 -7.98
N MET A 237 -4.46 -16.38 -9.22
CA MET A 237 -5.35 -16.71 -10.32
C MET A 237 -6.00 -18.09 -10.10
N PRO A 238 -7.24 -18.32 -10.60
CA PRO A 238 -7.96 -19.58 -10.37
C PRO A 238 -7.14 -20.82 -10.73
N GLN A 239 -6.45 -20.80 -11.87
CA GLN A 239 -5.66 -21.92 -12.36
C GLN A 239 -4.45 -22.21 -11.46
N GLU A 240 -3.80 -21.18 -10.94
CA GLU A 240 -2.67 -21.33 -10.02
C GLU A 240 -3.12 -21.88 -8.66
N ARG A 241 -4.26 -21.39 -8.15
CA ARG A 241 -4.79 -21.78 -6.83
C ARG A 241 -5.21 -23.24 -6.75
N GLN A 242 -5.62 -23.86 -7.86
CA GLN A 242 -5.99 -25.28 -7.90
C GLN A 242 -4.83 -26.20 -7.50
N SER A 243 -3.59 -25.78 -7.77
CA SER A 243 -2.39 -26.55 -7.43
C SER A 243 -1.94 -26.38 -5.99
N LEU A 244 -2.49 -25.40 -5.25
CA LEU A 244 -2.05 -25.11 -3.91
C LEU A 244 -2.64 -26.11 -2.91
N GLN A 245 -1.78 -26.91 -2.29
CA GLN A 245 -2.11 -27.59 -1.05
C GLN A 245 -2.05 -26.61 0.12
N LEU A 246 -2.97 -25.65 0.16
CA LEU A 246 -3.08 -24.77 1.31
C LEU A 246 -3.57 -25.62 2.48
N ARG A 247 -2.76 -25.72 3.55
CA ARG A 247 -3.31 -26.06 4.86
C ARG A 247 -4.43 -25.04 5.08
N ARG A 248 -5.67 -25.51 5.27
CA ARG A 248 -6.77 -24.62 5.67
C ARG A 248 -6.22 -23.74 6.79
N PRO A 249 -6.36 -22.40 6.73
CA PRO A 249 -5.98 -21.56 7.86
C PRO A 249 -6.85 -22.02 9.04
N THR A 250 -6.30 -22.92 9.85
CA THR A 250 -7.05 -23.65 10.86
C THR A 250 -7.02 -22.73 12.05
N ARG A 251 -7.95 -21.77 12.06
CA ARG A 251 -7.91 -20.55 12.87
C ARG A 251 -6.71 -19.65 12.53
N MET A 252 -6.94 -18.35 12.55
CA MET A 252 -5.87 -17.43 12.91
C MET A 252 -5.23 -17.96 14.19
N VAL A 253 -3.96 -18.35 14.11
CA VAL A 253 -3.25 -19.05 15.20
C VAL A 253 -3.41 -18.23 16.48
N LYS A 254 -4.24 -18.73 17.40
CA LYS A 254 -4.47 -18.13 18.72
C LYS A 254 -3.24 -18.27 19.63
N ASP A 255 -2.27 -19.09 19.20
CA ASP A 255 -1.19 -19.63 20.02
C ASP A 255 0.21 -19.19 19.56
N ALA A 256 0.33 -18.33 18.54
CA ALA A 256 1.60 -17.68 18.26
C ALA A 256 1.78 -16.59 19.32
N PRO A 257 2.91 -16.52 20.06
CA PRO A 257 3.13 -15.46 21.02
C PRO A 257 2.98 -14.12 20.30
N THR A 258 1.85 -13.45 20.55
CA THR A 258 1.59 -12.12 20.02
C THR A 258 2.56 -11.18 20.70
N LEU A 259 3.63 -10.85 19.97
CA LEU A 259 4.45 -9.68 20.22
C LEU A 259 3.55 -8.45 20.00
N GLY A 260 2.90 -8.04 21.08
CA GLY A 260 1.99 -6.91 21.11
C GLY A 260 2.61 -5.71 21.81
N LEU A 261 1.85 -4.61 21.82
CA LEU A 261 2.24 -3.37 22.50
C LEU A 261 2.62 -3.59 23.98
N ASN A 262 2.11 -4.62 24.65
CA ASN A 262 2.36 -4.89 26.06
C ASN A 262 3.36 -6.03 26.31
N THR A 263 4.02 -6.56 25.28
CA THR A 263 5.00 -7.63 25.47
C THR A 263 6.20 -7.12 26.26
N ASP A 264 6.52 -7.81 27.35
CA ASP A 264 7.75 -7.58 28.10
C ASP A 264 8.94 -8.12 27.30
N LEU A 265 9.80 -7.21 26.85
CA LEU A 265 10.98 -7.53 26.04
C LEU A 265 12.22 -7.82 26.90
N THR A 266 12.18 -7.55 28.21
CA THR A 266 13.35 -7.63 29.09
C THR A 266 13.86 -9.06 29.29
N SER A 267 13.01 -10.06 29.09
CA SER A 267 13.35 -11.48 29.21
C SER A 267 13.76 -12.14 27.89
N LEU A 268 13.60 -11.45 26.75
CA LEU A 268 13.87 -12.04 25.43
C LEU A 268 15.38 -12.15 25.15
N PRO A 269 15.84 -13.19 24.44
CA PRO A 269 17.22 -13.27 23.97
C PRO A 269 17.60 -12.07 23.08
N GLU A 270 18.88 -11.69 23.09
CA GLU A 270 19.36 -10.55 22.29
C GLU A 270 19.11 -10.71 20.79
N GLY A 271 19.36 -11.91 20.24
CA GLY A 271 19.07 -12.20 18.83
C GLY A 271 17.60 -11.92 18.47
N THR A 272 16.66 -12.31 19.33
CA THR A 272 15.23 -12.03 19.14
C THR A 272 14.93 -10.54 19.21
N LEU A 273 15.58 -9.79 20.11
CA LEU A 273 15.42 -8.33 20.17
C LEU A 273 15.96 -7.65 18.91
N LEU A 274 17.06 -8.15 18.32
CA LEU A 274 17.60 -7.66 17.06
C LEU A 274 16.61 -7.90 15.91
N ASP A 275 16.07 -9.11 15.82
CA ASP A 275 15.05 -9.45 14.82
C ASP A 275 13.80 -8.55 14.95
N ILE A 276 13.35 -8.28 16.19
CA ILE A 276 12.24 -7.36 16.46
C ILE A 276 12.61 -5.94 16.04
N ALA A 277 13.79 -5.45 16.41
CA ALA A 277 14.27 -4.10 16.08
C ALA A 277 14.33 -3.88 14.56
N GLN A 278 14.72 -4.89 13.80
CA GLN A 278 14.72 -4.86 12.33
C GLN A 278 13.32 -4.87 11.71
N GLY A 279 12.29 -5.27 12.46
CA GLY A 279 10.89 -5.26 12.02
C GLY A 279 10.38 -6.60 11.49
N THR A 280 11.09 -7.72 11.75
CA THR A 280 10.69 -9.06 11.27
C THR A 280 9.31 -9.50 11.80
N GLN A 281 8.84 -8.86 12.86
CA GLN A 281 7.59 -9.16 13.58
C GLN A 281 6.44 -8.20 13.23
N ALA A 282 6.54 -7.44 12.13
CA ALA A 282 5.52 -6.46 11.74
C ALA A 282 4.11 -7.06 11.58
N ARG A 283 4.01 -8.33 11.18
CA ARG A 283 2.73 -9.04 11.03
C ARG A 283 2.15 -9.46 12.37
N GLU A 284 2.98 -9.93 13.28
CA GLU A 284 2.63 -10.28 14.66
C GLU A 284 2.14 -9.04 15.40
N GLU A 285 2.81 -7.90 15.20
CA GLU A 285 2.40 -6.61 15.73
C GLU A 285 1.03 -6.18 15.18
N THR A 286 0.82 -6.29 13.87
CA THR A 286 -0.48 -6.03 13.24
C THR A 286 -1.58 -6.92 13.82
N ARG A 287 -1.28 -8.21 14.03
CA ARG A 287 -2.22 -9.18 14.62
C ARG A 287 -2.56 -8.80 16.05
N ALA A 288 -1.58 -8.42 16.86
CA ALA A 288 -1.76 -7.95 18.22
C ALA A 288 -2.56 -6.65 18.28
N HIS A 289 -2.29 -5.71 17.36
CA HIS A 289 -3.05 -4.46 17.24
C HIS A 289 -4.52 -4.72 16.94
N ASN A 290 -4.80 -5.57 15.95
CA ASN A 290 -6.17 -5.93 15.59
C ASN A 290 -6.88 -6.69 16.72
N GLN A 291 -6.16 -7.56 17.46
CA GLN A 291 -6.70 -8.25 18.63
C GLN A 291 -7.08 -7.25 19.74
N GLN A 292 -6.23 -6.27 20.02
CA GLN A 292 -6.53 -5.22 20.98
C GLN A 292 -7.74 -4.37 20.55
N ALA A 293 -7.86 -4.06 19.25
CA ALA A 293 -9.03 -3.34 18.73
C ALA A 293 -10.33 -4.14 18.92
N LEU A 294 -10.29 -5.47 18.80
CA LEU A 294 -11.43 -6.34 19.11
C LEU A 294 -11.77 -6.33 20.61
N GLU A 295 -10.76 -6.38 21.48
CA GLU A 295 -10.95 -6.36 22.94
C GLU A 295 -11.52 -5.05 23.45
N ASN A 296 -11.15 -3.93 22.82
CA ASN A 296 -11.64 -2.60 23.17
C ASN A 296 -13.11 -2.35 22.73
N ASN A 297 -13.66 -3.18 21.84
CA ASN A 297 -15.03 -3.03 21.34
C ASN A 297 -15.85 -4.27 21.70
N GLU A 298 -16.68 -4.16 22.74
CA GLU A 298 -17.51 -5.26 23.26
C GLU A 298 -18.44 -5.89 22.20
N ASN A 299 -18.79 -5.15 21.16
CA ASN A 299 -19.65 -5.67 20.10
C ASN A 299 -18.88 -6.44 19.02
N ALA A 300 -17.55 -6.34 18.97
CA ALA A 300 -16.74 -6.91 17.90
C ALA A 300 -16.67 -8.45 17.97
N LYS A 301 -17.00 -9.11 16.85
CA LYS A 301 -17.16 -10.56 16.68
C LYS A 301 -15.99 -11.20 15.92
N GLY A 302 -14.87 -10.50 15.79
CA GLY A 302 -13.65 -10.96 15.14
C GLY A 302 -13.33 -10.29 13.81
N LEU A 303 -12.40 -10.89 13.06
CA LEU A 303 -11.92 -10.38 11.77
C LEU A 303 -12.55 -11.15 10.60
N ILE A 304 -12.70 -10.48 9.45
CA ILE A 304 -13.12 -11.08 8.18
C ILE A 304 -12.29 -10.53 7.02
N ALA A 305 -12.13 -11.34 5.97
CA ALA A 305 -11.56 -10.89 4.71
C ALA A 305 -12.47 -9.85 4.02
N PRO A 306 -11.90 -8.92 3.21
CA PRO A 306 -12.66 -8.03 2.36
C PRO A 306 -13.72 -8.78 1.57
N LYS A 307 -14.99 -8.44 1.78
CA LYS A 307 -16.16 -9.03 1.10
C LYS A 307 -16.17 -10.57 1.10
N ASN A 308 -15.62 -11.20 2.15
CA ASN A 308 -15.44 -12.64 2.28
C ASN A 308 -14.65 -13.27 1.12
N SER A 309 -13.65 -12.55 0.60
CA SER A 309 -12.83 -13.00 -0.51
C SER A 309 -11.97 -14.22 -0.19
N ILE A 310 -12.11 -15.26 -1.02
CA ILE A 310 -11.21 -16.43 -0.98
C ILE A 310 -9.83 -16.06 -1.53
N VAL A 311 -9.75 -15.18 -2.53
CA VAL A 311 -8.46 -14.75 -3.10
C VAL A 311 -7.63 -14.01 -2.06
N TYR A 312 -8.24 -13.09 -1.32
CA TYR A 312 -7.58 -12.41 -0.21
C TYR A 312 -7.10 -13.39 0.86
N THR A 313 -7.99 -14.31 1.26
CA THR A 313 -7.66 -15.32 2.28
C THR A 313 -6.51 -16.23 1.82
N THR A 314 -6.48 -16.59 0.54
CA THR A 314 -5.39 -17.35 -0.09
C THR A 314 -4.09 -16.56 -0.13
N ALA A 315 -4.14 -15.25 -0.45
CA ALA A 315 -2.96 -14.38 -0.39
C ALA A 315 -2.40 -14.34 1.03
N GLN A 316 -3.24 -14.02 2.01
CA GLN A 316 -2.85 -13.96 3.42
C GLN A 316 -2.29 -15.29 3.93
N ALA A 317 -2.87 -16.43 3.55
CA ALA A 317 -2.36 -17.74 3.93
C ALA A 317 -0.96 -18.02 3.35
N GLN A 318 -0.70 -17.68 2.09
CA GLN A 318 0.62 -17.80 1.47
C GLN A 318 1.64 -16.87 2.13
N THR A 319 1.23 -15.63 2.42
CA THR A 319 2.04 -14.64 3.14
C THR A 319 2.44 -15.15 4.52
N LEU A 320 1.51 -15.72 5.29
CA LEU A 320 1.76 -16.22 6.66
C LEU A 320 2.62 -17.49 6.70
N ASP A 321 2.75 -18.23 5.61
CA ASP A 321 3.63 -19.41 5.50
C ASP A 321 5.12 -19.03 5.42
N LYS A 322 5.43 -17.75 5.17
CA LYS A 322 6.80 -17.24 5.00
C LYS A 322 7.13 -16.21 6.06
N SER A 323 8.21 -16.42 6.80
CA SER A 323 8.77 -15.40 7.70
C SER A 323 9.36 -14.23 6.89
N ILE A 324 9.28 -13.02 7.43
CA ILE A 324 9.99 -11.85 6.88
C ILE A 324 11.47 -12.00 7.25
N SER A 325 12.36 -11.98 6.27
CA SER A 325 13.81 -12.02 6.54
C SER A 325 14.28 -10.71 7.18
N ALA A 326 15.39 -10.75 7.92
CA ALA A 326 16.02 -9.56 8.50
C ALA A 326 16.26 -8.45 7.46
N ASP A 327 16.83 -8.80 6.30
CA ASP A 327 17.11 -7.86 5.22
C ASP A 327 15.83 -7.25 4.64
N ALA A 328 14.80 -8.07 4.39
CA ALA A 328 13.52 -7.57 3.90
C ALA A 328 12.86 -6.66 4.94
N ALA A 329 12.87 -7.03 6.21
CA ALA A 329 12.31 -6.22 7.29
C ALA A 329 13.00 -4.85 7.41
N LEU A 330 14.33 -4.83 7.26
CA LEU A 330 15.10 -3.60 7.26
C LEU A 330 14.76 -2.71 6.07
N ASP A 331 14.69 -3.27 4.87
CA ASP A 331 14.31 -2.55 3.65
C ASP A 331 12.94 -1.89 3.79
N LEU A 332 11.97 -2.63 4.33
CA LEU A 332 10.60 -2.16 4.57
C LEU A 332 10.57 -1.05 5.64
N THR A 333 11.37 -1.18 6.70
CA THR A 333 11.50 -0.13 7.73
C THR A 333 12.10 1.15 7.15
N VAL A 334 13.15 1.04 6.32
CA VAL A 334 13.73 2.18 5.59
C VAL A 334 12.69 2.83 4.67
N ALA A 335 11.91 2.01 3.95
CA ALA A 335 10.86 2.48 3.07
C ALA A 335 9.78 3.26 3.83
N ARG A 336 9.28 2.75 4.96
CA ARG A 336 8.30 3.44 5.80
C ARG A 336 8.80 4.80 6.29
N GLY A 337 10.09 4.91 6.61
CA GLY A 337 10.67 6.14 7.14
C GLY A 337 10.44 6.33 8.66
N ASN A 338 9.86 5.34 9.33
CA ASN A 338 9.58 5.35 10.77
C ASN A 338 9.74 3.95 11.38
N LEU A 339 9.69 3.90 12.72
CA LEU A 339 9.70 2.66 13.48
C LEU A 339 8.31 2.37 14.01
N SER A 340 7.99 1.09 14.11
CA SER A 340 6.82 0.66 14.87
C SER A 340 7.09 0.73 16.38
N PRO A 341 6.04 0.83 17.22
CA PRO A 341 6.18 0.85 18.67
C PRO A 341 7.00 -0.31 19.23
N ILE A 342 6.88 -1.52 18.69
CA ILE A 342 7.66 -2.66 19.19
C ILE A 342 9.14 -2.59 18.76
N GLN A 343 9.43 -2.06 17.57
CA GLN A 343 10.80 -1.78 17.14
C GLN A 343 11.46 -0.78 18.10
N GLU A 344 10.78 0.31 18.45
CA GLU A 344 11.28 1.31 19.40
C GLU A 344 11.58 0.72 20.78
N LYS A 345 10.69 -0.14 21.28
CA LYS A 345 10.89 -0.84 22.56
C LYS A 345 12.08 -1.79 22.51
N ALA A 346 12.22 -2.57 21.45
CA ALA A 346 13.33 -3.50 21.30
C ALA A 346 14.68 -2.76 21.20
N ILE A 347 14.73 -1.66 20.45
CA ILE A 347 15.91 -0.79 20.37
C ILE A 347 16.25 -0.22 21.75
N THR A 348 15.26 0.28 22.49
CA THR A 348 15.48 0.83 23.83
C THR A 348 16.03 -0.22 24.80
N GLU A 349 15.50 -1.43 24.77
CA GLU A 349 15.98 -2.54 25.60
C GLU A 349 17.41 -2.98 25.20
N LEU A 350 17.69 -3.08 23.90
CA LEU A 350 19.05 -3.35 23.40
C LEU A 350 20.05 -2.27 23.83
N GLU A 351 19.66 -0.99 23.78
CA GLU A 351 20.49 0.12 24.26
C GLU A 351 20.73 0.05 25.77
N HIS A 352 19.72 -0.36 26.54
CA HIS A 352 19.83 -0.57 27.98
C HIS A 352 20.79 -1.74 28.30
N ARG A 353 20.65 -2.88 27.62
CA ARG A 353 21.57 -4.02 27.74
C ARG A 353 22.98 -3.66 27.33
N GLY A 354 23.17 -2.96 26.21
CA GLY A 354 24.50 -2.53 25.78
C GLY A 354 25.20 -1.55 26.73
N LYS A 355 24.47 -0.87 27.62
CA LYS A 355 25.04 -0.03 28.69
C LYS A 355 25.35 -0.81 29.97
N THR A 356 24.64 -1.90 30.22
CA THR A 356 24.72 -2.70 31.46
C THR A 356 25.55 -3.97 31.32
N LEU A 357 25.62 -4.52 30.11
CA LEU A 357 26.35 -5.73 29.71
C LEU A 357 27.43 -5.29 28.71
N GLY A 358 28.66 -5.09 29.19
CA GLY A 358 29.78 -4.78 28.32
C GLY A 358 30.15 -5.98 27.43
N GLY A 359 30.08 -5.81 26.11
CA GLY A 359 31.00 -6.49 25.17
C GLY A 359 30.58 -7.82 24.52
N SER A 360 29.48 -7.86 23.76
CA SER A 360 29.35 -8.85 22.67
C SER A 360 29.67 -8.20 21.32
N SER A 361 30.63 -8.76 20.57
CA SER A 361 31.07 -8.23 19.26
C SER A 361 30.01 -8.36 18.17
N GLU A 362 29.08 -9.31 18.30
CA GLU A 362 27.97 -9.51 17.37
C GLU A 362 26.93 -8.39 17.52
N LEU A 363 26.75 -7.83 18.72
CA LEU A 363 25.87 -6.69 18.98
C LEU A 363 26.42 -5.38 18.43
N ALA A 364 27.74 -5.21 18.30
CA ALA A 364 28.34 -3.97 17.83
C ALA A 364 28.02 -3.72 16.35
N THR A 365 28.15 -4.75 15.52
CA THR A 365 27.85 -4.68 14.07
C THR A 365 26.36 -4.48 13.79
N VAL A 366 25.50 -5.14 14.56
CA VAL A 366 24.05 -4.97 14.43
C VAL A 366 23.60 -3.63 15.01
N ARG A 367 24.19 -3.17 16.12
CA ARG A 367 24.02 -1.81 16.65
C ARG A 367 24.49 -0.78 15.65
N GLU A 368 25.60 -0.97 14.95
CA GLU A 368 26.06 -0.06 13.89
C GLU A 368 25.14 -0.11 12.66
N THR A 369 24.63 -1.27 12.26
CA THR A 369 23.73 -1.40 11.11
C THR A 369 22.35 -0.79 11.41
N VAL A 370 21.80 -1.07 12.59
CA VAL A 370 20.54 -0.49 13.08
C VAL A 370 20.73 0.98 13.40
N GLN A 371 21.81 1.41 14.06
CA GLN A 371 22.08 2.85 14.28
C GLN A 371 22.40 3.59 12.98
N ALA A 372 23.04 2.97 11.98
CA ALA A 372 23.25 3.59 10.67
C ALA A 372 21.92 3.71 9.92
N SER A 373 21.07 2.68 9.97
CA SER A 373 19.73 2.71 9.36
C SER A 373 18.81 3.68 10.09
N LEU A 374 18.82 3.70 11.42
CA LEU A 374 18.12 4.66 12.27
C LEU A 374 18.67 6.08 12.16
N ALA A 375 19.98 6.26 11.99
CA ALA A 375 20.59 7.58 11.79
C ALA A 375 20.29 8.10 10.40
N LYS A 376 20.24 7.25 9.38
CA LYS A 376 19.76 7.62 8.05
C LYS A 376 18.25 7.91 8.07
N LEU A 377 17.44 7.10 8.74
CA LEU A 377 16.01 7.35 9.00
C LEU A 377 15.77 8.68 9.75
N ARG A 378 16.49 8.92 10.85
CA ARG A 378 16.44 10.16 11.66
C ARG A 378 16.98 11.38 10.92
N LYS A 379 17.97 11.22 10.02
CA LYS A 379 18.43 12.29 9.12
C LYS A 379 17.40 12.61 8.04
N SER A 380 16.70 11.60 7.52
CA SER A 380 15.62 11.75 6.53
C SER A 380 14.30 12.27 7.11
N ALA A 381 14.11 12.19 8.43
CA ALA A 381 12.95 12.72 9.16
C ALA A 381 13.11 14.17 9.63
N LYS A 382 14.27 14.81 9.43
CA LYS A 382 14.41 16.27 9.61
C LYS A 382 13.99 16.98 8.32
N PRO A 383 13.12 18.00 8.39
CA PRO A 383 12.93 18.90 7.25
C PRO A 383 14.30 19.50 6.92
N THR A 384 14.82 19.25 5.73
CA THR A 384 15.90 20.08 5.20
C THR A 384 15.39 21.53 5.22
N GLY A 385 16.12 22.42 5.89
CA GLY A 385 15.74 23.79 6.29
C GLY A 385 15.38 24.79 5.18
N LYS A 386 14.85 24.32 4.05
CA LYS A 386 14.14 25.12 3.04
C LYS A 386 12.61 24.93 3.11
N ALA A 387 12.10 23.97 3.88
CA ALA A 387 10.66 23.71 4.03
C ALA A 387 9.97 24.50 5.16
N GLU A 388 10.73 25.09 6.11
CA GLU A 388 10.16 25.82 7.27
C GLU A 388 9.32 27.04 6.88
N VAL A 389 9.51 27.61 5.69
CA VAL A 389 8.71 28.76 5.22
C VAL A 389 7.32 28.32 4.71
N GLN A 390 7.13 27.05 4.32
CA GLN A 390 5.82 26.52 3.88
C GLN A 390 5.03 25.85 5.02
N GLU A 391 5.70 25.33 6.04
CA GLU A 391 5.03 24.64 7.15
C GLU A 391 4.28 25.60 8.09
N ASN A 392 4.79 26.83 8.27
CA ASN A 392 4.11 27.86 9.06
C ASN A 392 2.83 28.39 8.39
N ASN A 393 2.76 28.36 7.06
CA ASN A 393 1.53 28.72 6.32
C ASN A 393 0.48 27.61 6.41
N SER A 394 0.89 26.34 6.37
CA SER A 394 -0.01 25.20 6.45
C SER A 394 -0.54 24.91 7.86
N ALA A 395 0.20 25.24 8.93
CA ALA A 395 -0.33 25.21 10.30
C ALA A 395 -1.44 26.26 10.54
N ALA A 396 -1.33 27.44 9.91
CA ALA A 396 -2.37 28.47 9.93
C ALA A 396 -3.59 28.07 9.07
N GLU A 397 -3.40 27.27 8.02
CA GLU A 397 -4.48 26.72 7.18
C GLU A 397 -5.18 25.50 7.81
N ARG A 398 -4.48 24.63 8.55
CA ARG A 398 -5.07 23.54 9.35
C ARG A 398 -6.07 24.04 10.40
N ARG A 399 -5.89 25.29 10.90
CA ARG A 399 -6.86 25.95 11.78
C ARG A 399 -8.14 26.39 11.05
N LYS A 400 -8.08 26.64 9.73
CA LYS A 400 -9.24 26.99 8.89
C LYS A 400 -9.97 25.74 8.35
N GLU A 401 -9.27 24.63 8.12
CA GLU A 401 -9.87 23.36 7.64
C GLU A 401 -10.82 22.68 8.65
N ASN A 402 -10.58 22.87 9.96
CA ASN A 402 -11.42 22.26 11.00
C ASN A 402 -12.68 23.08 11.35
N GLU A 403 -12.79 24.32 10.89
CA GLU A 403 -13.92 25.21 11.21
C GLU A 403 -15.27 24.77 10.61
N PRO A 404 -15.34 24.30 9.34
CA PRO A 404 -16.59 23.79 8.74
C PRO A 404 -17.04 22.47 9.37
N HIS A 405 -16.08 21.60 9.71
CA HIS A 405 -16.36 20.29 10.32
C HIS A 405 -16.86 20.43 11.77
N TYR A 406 -16.31 21.39 12.53
CA TYR A 406 -16.77 21.73 13.87
C TYR A 406 -18.18 22.36 13.86
N LYS A 407 -18.46 23.28 12.92
CA LYS A 407 -19.79 23.88 12.75
C LYS A 407 -20.86 22.88 12.26
N MET A 408 -20.47 21.90 11.44
CA MET A 408 -21.37 20.82 10.99
C MET A 408 -21.70 19.84 12.13
N GLN A 409 -20.73 19.45 12.95
CA GLN A 409 -21.00 18.62 14.14
C GLN A 409 -21.82 19.34 15.19
N GLN A 410 -21.65 20.66 15.38
CA GLN A 410 -22.51 21.46 16.25
C GLN A 410 -23.96 21.57 15.74
N ARG A 411 -24.16 21.73 14.42
CA ARG A 411 -25.51 21.73 13.81
C ARG A 411 -26.20 20.36 13.91
N LEU A 412 -25.46 19.26 13.78
CA LEU A 412 -26.00 17.91 13.95
C LEU A 412 -26.35 17.59 15.42
N ARG A 413 -25.63 18.17 16.39
CA ARG A 413 -25.98 18.08 17.82
C ARG A 413 -27.21 18.93 18.16
N ALA A 414 -27.29 20.18 17.69
CA ALA A 414 -28.43 21.07 17.94
C ALA A 414 -29.76 20.53 17.37
N ASN A 415 -29.73 19.88 16.19
CA ASN A 415 -30.92 19.25 15.60
C ASN A 415 -31.35 17.96 16.32
N ARG A 416 -30.43 17.29 17.03
CA ARG A 416 -30.75 16.08 17.82
C ARG A 416 -31.45 16.44 19.13
N ASP A 417 -31.12 17.59 19.71
CA ASP A 417 -31.74 18.06 20.96
C ASP A 417 -33.11 18.71 20.72
N HIS A 418 -33.35 19.33 19.56
CA HIS A 418 -34.67 19.84 19.18
C HIS A 418 -35.72 18.72 18.93
N ASN A 419 -35.29 17.56 18.42
CA ASN A 419 -36.20 16.43 18.16
C ASN A 419 -36.49 15.56 19.39
N LYS A 420 -35.84 15.80 20.54
CA LYS A 420 -36.19 15.16 21.82
C LYS A 420 -37.20 15.96 22.65
N GLY A 421 -37.57 17.18 22.22
CA GLY A 421 -38.49 18.08 22.93
C GLY A 421 -39.90 18.20 22.33
N ARG A 422 -40.22 17.49 21.24
CA ARG A 422 -41.56 17.47 20.63
C ARG A 422 -42.03 16.03 20.47
N GLY A 423 -42.46 15.48 21.61
CA GLY A 423 -43.00 14.14 21.74
C GLY A 423 -43.71 14.01 23.08
N LEU A 424 -44.68 14.90 23.32
CA LEU A 424 -45.81 14.73 24.24
C LEU A 424 -47.03 15.35 23.56
#